data_AF-A0A7S4AMD3-F1
#
_entry.id   AF-A0A7S4AMD3-F1
#
_cell.length_a   1.000
_cell.length_b   1.000
_cell.length_c   1.000
_cell.angle_alpha   90.00
_cell.angle_beta   90.00
_cell.angle_gamma   90.00
#
_symmetry.space_group_name_H-M   'P 1'
#
loop_
_entity.id
_entity.type
_entity.pdbx_description
1 polymer ?
#
loop_
_entity_poly.entity_id
_entity_poly.type
_entity_poly.pdbx_seq_one_letter_code
_entity_poly.pdbx_strand_id
1 'polypeptide(L)'
;GIQTRYTKATLSRPITYRPTGKFLYYARAIDNTMIHAINDIASGANIQSTYDAAIYFLNYAACNPNAEVIYRASDMILNVDSDAAYLVHTKARSCAGGYLFLGNAKRTQFNGPILV
;
A
#
# COMPACT_ATOMS: atom_id res chain seq x y z
N GLY A 1 -12.90 41.38 11.34
CA GLY A 1 -13.11 40.04 10.78
C GLY A 1 -12.38 39.93 9.46
N ILE A 2 -11.20 39.31 9.47
CA ILE A 2 -10.32 39.23 8.29
C ILE A 2 -10.84 38.06 7.43
N GLN A 3 -11.63 38.39 6.43
CA GLN A 3 -11.95 37.48 5.32
C GLN A 3 -10.71 37.39 4.43
N THR A 4 -9.86 36.39 4.69
CA THR A 4 -8.68 36.12 3.88
C THR A 4 -9.13 35.71 2.48
N ARG A 5 -9.01 36.64 1.54
CA ARG A 5 -9.20 36.42 0.10
C ARG A 5 -8.18 35.38 -0.37
N TYR A 6 -8.63 34.15 -0.58
CA TYR A 6 -7.87 33.17 -1.36
C TYR A 6 -7.78 33.68 -2.80
N THR A 7 -6.67 34.33 -3.12
CA THR A 7 -6.34 34.83 -4.45
C THR A 7 -6.19 33.67 -5.43
N LYS A 8 -6.95 33.74 -6.52
CA LYS A 8 -7.04 32.82 -7.67
C LYS A 8 -5.70 32.50 -8.40
N ALA A 9 -4.55 32.93 -7.89
CA ALA A 9 -3.27 32.87 -8.59
C ALA A 9 -2.47 31.56 -8.38
N THR A 10 -2.91 30.67 -7.49
CA THR A 10 -2.17 29.44 -7.14
C THR A 10 -2.77 28.15 -7.75
N LEU A 11 -3.73 28.26 -8.67
CA LEU A 11 -4.49 27.13 -9.20
C LEU A 11 -4.08 26.72 -10.62
N SER A 12 -2.80 26.76 -10.96
CA SER A 12 -2.30 26.20 -12.24
C SER A 12 -1.96 24.70 -12.16
N ARG A 13 -1.95 24.12 -10.94
CA ARG A 13 -1.76 22.69 -10.73
C ARG A 13 -3.09 22.09 -10.27
N PRO A 14 -3.50 20.92 -10.79
CA PRO A 14 -4.70 20.26 -10.32
C PRO A 14 -4.59 20.04 -8.80
N ILE A 15 -5.70 20.24 -8.08
CA ILE A 15 -5.80 20.15 -6.62
C ILE A 15 -5.25 18.84 -6.04
N THR A 16 -5.17 17.81 -6.88
CA THR A 16 -4.67 16.47 -6.60
C THR A 16 -3.16 16.41 -6.38
N TYR A 17 -2.36 17.18 -7.13
CA TYR A 17 -0.90 16.96 -7.18
C TYR A 17 -0.18 17.29 -5.86
N ARG A 18 -0.68 18.28 -5.12
CA ARG A 18 -0.02 18.80 -3.91
C ARG A 18 -0.12 17.89 -2.68
N PRO A 19 -1.30 17.35 -2.31
CA PRO A 19 -1.40 16.40 -1.20
C PRO A 19 -0.72 15.07 -1.53
N THR A 20 -0.94 14.53 -2.74
CA THR A 20 -0.37 13.25 -3.19
C THR A 20 1.16 13.24 -3.06
N GLY A 21 1.86 14.30 -3.47
CA GLY A 21 3.32 14.35 -3.38
C GLY A 21 3.87 14.39 -1.95
N LYS A 22 3.19 15.07 -1.01
CA LYS A 22 3.65 15.17 0.38
C LYS A 22 3.42 13.88 1.16
N PHE A 23 2.24 13.29 1.00
CA PHE A 23 1.88 12.09 1.74
C PHE A 23 2.52 10.82 1.16
N LEU A 24 2.97 10.82 -0.10
CA LEU A 24 3.60 9.64 -0.70
C LEU A 24 4.87 9.19 0.03
N TYR A 25 5.68 10.13 0.53
CA TYR A 25 6.87 9.80 1.32
C TYR A 25 6.49 9.22 2.68
N TYR A 26 5.52 9.83 3.37
CA TYR A 26 5.00 9.35 4.65
C TYR A 26 4.39 7.95 4.53
N ALA A 27 3.58 7.73 3.50
CA ALA A 27 2.95 6.45 3.22
C ALA A 27 4.01 5.34 3.05
N ARG A 28 5.09 5.59 2.30
CA ARG A 28 6.15 4.59 2.15
C ARG A 28 6.98 4.33 3.41
N ALA A 29 7.11 5.33 4.28
CA ALA A 29 7.96 5.23 5.45
C ALA A 29 7.25 4.62 6.66
N ILE A 30 5.97 4.97 6.86
CA ILE A 30 5.24 4.76 8.12
C ILE A 30 3.92 4.01 7.90
N ASP A 31 3.22 4.24 6.79
CA ASP A 31 1.92 3.60 6.56
C ASP A 31 1.67 3.29 5.09
N ASN A 32 2.08 2.09 4.69
CA ASN A 32 1.96 1.64 3.30
C ASN A 32 0.49 1.51 2.85
N THR A 33 -0.48 1.45 3.77
CA THR A 33 -1.91 1.32 3.40
C THR A 33 -2.43 2.59 2.72
N MET A 34 -1.84 3.74 3.01
CA MET A 34 -2.16 5.03 2.38
C MET A 34 -1.82 5.06 0.88
N ILE A 35 -0.89 4.22 0.40
CA ILE A 35 -0.40 4.25 -0.99
C ILE A 35 -1.53 4.00 -1.99
N HIS A 36 -2.47 3.10 -1.67
CA HIS A 36 -3.60 2.79 -2.54
C HIS A 36 -4.50 4.01 -2.74
N ALA A 37 -4.91 4.66 -1.65
CA ALA A 37 -5.75 5.87 -1.72
C ALA A 37 -5.05 7.01 -2.45
N ILE A 38 -3.74 7.17 -2.26
CA ILE A 38 -2.94 8.19 -2.95
C ILE A 38 -2.92 7.93 -4.47
N ASN A 39 -2.79 6.68 -4.91
CA ASN A 39 -2.81 6.31 -6.33
C ASN A 39 -4.19 6.53 -6.97
N ASP A 40 -5.26 6.22 -6.25
CA ASP A 40 -6.64 6.45 -6.72
C ASP A 40 -6.91 7.96 -6.90
N ILE A 41 -6.45 8.78 -5.95
CA ILE A 41 -6.55 10.25 -6.04
C ILE A 41 -5.71 10.78 -7.22
N ALA A 42 -4.53 10.21 -7.46
CA ALA A 42 -3.64 10.66 -8.53
C ALA A 42 -4.15 10.28 -9.93
N SER A 43 -4.84 9.15 -10.07
CA SER A 43 -5.35 8.62 -11.34
C SER A 43 -6.79 9.04 -11.65
N GLY A 44 -7.50 9.64 -10.68
CA GLY A 44 -8.88 10.07 -10.85
C GLY A 44 -9.06 11.12 -11.96
N ALA A 45 -9.96 10.83 -12.91
CA ALA A 45 -10.28 11.72 -14.03
C ALA A 45 -11.35 12.78 -13.68
N ASN A 46 -12.21 12.52 -12.68
CA ASN A 46 -13.31 13.40 -12.30
C ASN A 46 -12.98 14.17 -11.00
N ILE A 47 -12.89 15.49 -11.12
CA ILE A 47 -12.52 16.42 -10.05
C ILE A 47 -13.37 16.24 -8.78
N GLN A 48 -14.68 16.01 -8.91
CA GLN A 48 -15.57 15.90 -7.74
C GLN A 48 -15.31 14.59 -6.97
N SER A 49 -15.25 13.47 -7.69
CA SER A 49 -14.94 12.17 -7.07
C SER A 49 -13.57 12.15 -6.41
N THR A 50 -12.59 12.83 -7.02
CA THR A 50 -11.25 12.93 -6.48
C THR A 50 -11.19 13.83 -5.25
N TYR A 51 -12.01 14.87 -5.20
CA TYR A 51 -12.15 15.73 -4.02
C TYR A 51 -12.72 14.96 -2.83
N ASP A 52 -13.78 14.18 -3.05
CA ASP A 52 -14.39 13.36 -2.00
C ASP A 52 -13.43 12.27 -1.49
N ALA A 53 -12.71 11.60 -2.41
CA ALA A 53 -11.65 10.65 -2.07
C ALA A 53 -10.50 11.29 -1.28
N ALA A 54 -10.12 12.53 -1.63
CA ALA A 54 -9.09 13.27 -0.90
C ALA A 54 -9.53 13.65 0.51
N ILE A 55 -10.80 14.02 0.72
CA ILE A 55 -11.35 14.26 2.05
C ILE A 55 -11.33 12.97 2.87
N TYR A 56 -11.78 11.86 2.28
CA TYR A 56 -11.76 10.56 2.96
C TYR A 56 -10.34 10.17 3.40
N PHE A 57 -9.36 10.33 2.51
CA PHE A 57 -7.95 10.10 2.80
C PHE A 57 -7.42 10.98 3.95
N LEU A 58 -7.75 12.27 3.95
CA LEU A 58 -7.31 13.18 5.01
C LEU A 58 -7.98 12.85 6.35
N ASN A 59 -9.24 12.43 6.36
CA ASN A 59 -9.92 11.97 7.56
C ASN A 59 -9.25 10.69 8.11
N TYR A 60 -8.87 9.75 7.24
CA TYR A 60 -8.11 8.56 7.64
C TYR A 60 -6.79 8.94 8.32
N ALA A 61 -6.01 9.85 7.72
CA ALA A 61 -4.74 10.31 8.28
C ALA A 61 -4.93 11.03 9.63
N ALA A 62 -6.03 11.76 9.81
CA ALA A 62 -6.35 12.43 11.08
C ALA A 62 -6.77 11.44 12.18
N CYS A 63 -7.48 10.36 11.83
CA CYS A 63 -7.92 9.34 12.78
C CYS A 63 -6.82 8.36 13.20
N ASN A 64 -5.77 8.20 12.38
CA ASN A 64 -4.68 7.24 12.61
C ASN A 64 -3.31 7.94 12.73
N PRO A 65 -3.08 8.81 13.74
CA PRO A 65 -1.84 9.57 13.85
C PRO A 65 -0.62 8.72 14.26
N ASN A 66 -0.85 7.55 14.85
CA ASN A 66 0.18 6.71 15.47
C ASN A 66 0.42 5.42 14.67
N ALA A 67 0.34 5.49 13.34
CA ALA A 67 0.72 4.35 12.50
C ALA A 67 2.21 4.03 12.71
N GLU A 68 2.55 2.76 12.88
CA GLU A 68 3.92 2.29 13.09
C GLU A 68 4.19 1.05 12.23
N VAL A 69 5.33 1.03 11.56
CA VAL A 69 5.83 -0.17 10.85
C VAL A 69 6.87 -0.84 11.73
N ILE A 70 6.58 -2.07 12.14
CA ILE A 70 7.47 -2.87 12.97
C ILE A 70 8.24 -3.83 12.06
N TYR A 71 9.52 -3.57 11.88
CA TYR A 71 10.45 -4.51 11.27
C TYR A 71 10.98 -5.47 12.33
N ARG A 72 10.84 -6.77 12.10
CA ARG A 72 11.43 -7.81 12.95
C ARG A 72 12.51 -8.51 12.17
N ALA A 73 13.69 -8.63 12.78
CA ALA A 73 14.73 -9.46 12.21
C ALA A 73 14.26 -10.92 12.21
N SER A 74 14.36 -11.55 11.04
CA SER A 74 14.29 -13.00 10.87
C SER A 74 15.68 -13.52 10.54
N ASP A 75 15.90 -14.83 10.67
CA ASP A 75 17.13 -15.48 10.19
C ASP A 75 17.31 -15.39 8.66
N MET A 76 16.29 -14.91 7.93
CA MET A 76 16.24 -14.75 6.47
C MET A 76 16.55 -16.07 5.73
N ILE A 77 16.00 -17.17 6.24
CA ILE A 77 16.13 -18.48 5.61
C ILE A 77 15.03 -18.61 4.55
N LEU A 78 15.43 -18.90 3.32
CA LEU A 78 14.51 -19.19 2.22
C LEU A 78 13.86 -20.56 2.47
N ASN A 79 12.56 -20.52 2.78
CA ASN A 79 11.72 -21.69 2.91
C ASN A 79 10.93 -21.89 1.62
N VAL A 80 10.78 -23.15 1.21
CA VAL A 80 10.02 -23.54 0.03
C VAL A 80 9.03 -24.61 0.45
N ASP A 81 7.74 -24.28 0.36
CA ASP A 81 6.66 -25.20 0.63
C ASP A 81 6.04 -25.62 -0.70
N SER A 82 6.54 -26.71 -1.26
CA SER A 82 5.97 -27.33 -2.46
C SER A 82 4.98 -28.43 -2.07
N ASP A 83 3.77 -28.39 -2.62
CA ASP A 83 2.84 -29.50 -2.53
C ASP A 83 3.24 -30.58 -3.54
N ALA A 84 3.58 -31.78 -3.04
CA ALA A 84 3.96 -32.92 -3.87
C ALA A 84 2.79 -33.48 -4.70
N ALA A 85 1.54 -33.09 -4.42
CA ALA A 85 0.38 -33.43 -5.23
C ALA A 85 0.29 -32.63 -6.55
N TYR A 86 1.22 -31.70 -6.79
CA TYR A 86 1.31 -30.94 -8.04
C TYR A 86 1.38 -31.87 -9.26
N LEU A 87 0.42 -31.73 -10.18
CA LEU A 87 0.27 -32.53 -11.40
C LEU A 87 0.06 -34.05 -11.21
N VAL A 88 -0.30 -34.51 -10.00
CA VAL A 88 -0.56 -35.93 -9.74
C VAL A 88 -1.81 -36.46 -10.47
N HIS A 89 -2.67 -35.58 -10.99
CA HIS A 89 -3.88 -35.97 -11.74
C HIS A 89 -4.04 -35.23 -13.08
N THR A 90 -4.53 -35.93 -14.09
CA THR A 90 -4.84 -35.34 -15.41
C THR A 90 -5.87 -34.22 -15.28
N LYS A 91 -5.59 -33.07 -15.90
CA LYS A 91 -6.37 -31.80 -15.80
C LYS A 91 -6.25 -31.06 -14.46
N ALA A 92 -5.27 -31.37 -13.60
CA ALA A 92 -4.96 -30.51 -12.46
C ALA A 92 -4.61 -29.10 -12.97
N ARG A 93 -5.37 -28.09 -12.53
CA ARG A 93 -5.23 -26.68 -12.91
C ARG A 93 -4.48 -25.84 -11.87
N SER A 94 -3.83 -26.48 -10.90
CA SER A 94 -3.02 -25.73 -9.92
C SER A 94 -1.81 -25.14 -10.63
N CYS A 95 -1.68 -23.81 -10.65
CA CYS A 95 -0.52 -23.11 -11.23
C CYS A 95 0.56 -22.75 -10.19
N ALA A 96 0.29 -22.92 -8.90
CA ALA A 96 1.25 -22.65 -7.82
C ALA A 96 1.96 -23.96 -7.44
N GLY A 97 3.21 -24.13 -7.89
CA GLY A 97 4.03 -25.31 -7.62
C GLY A 97 4.69 -25.31 -6.23
N GLY A 98 4.62 -24.19 -5.52
CA GLY A 98 5.08 -24.06 -4.14
C GLY A 98 5.20 -22.60 -3.71
N TYR A 99 5.13 -22.36 -2.41
CA TYR A 99 5.29 -21.04 -1.81
C TYR A 99 6.75 -20.83 -1.42
N LEU A 100 7.38 -19.79 -2.00
CA LEU A 100 8.72 -19.38 -1.61
C LEU A 100 8.64 -18.16 -0.70
N PHE A 101 9.20 -18.25 0.50
CA PHE A 101 9.17 -17.16 1.48
C PHE A 101 10.42 -17.11 2.35
N LEU A 102 10.72 -15.95 2.91
CA LEU A 102 11.78 -15.80 3.91
C LEU A 102 11.19 -15.96 5.32
N GLY A 103 11.87 -16.74 6.15
CA GLY A 103 11.48 -16.96 7.53
C GLY A 103 12.66 -17.31 8.43
N ASN A 104 12.36 -18.03 9.52
CA ASN A 104 13.36 -18.54 10.46
C ASN A 104 13.41 -20.07 10.44
N ALA A 105 14.43 -20.65 11.07
CA ALA A 105 14.62 -22.12 11.08
C ALA A 105 13.45 -22.87 11.76
N LYS A 106 12.78 -22.20 12.72
CA LYS A 106 11.64 -22.75 13.45
C LYS A 106 10.31 -22.63 12.69
N ARG A 107 10.31 -21.96 11.52
CA ARG A 107 9.14 -21.69 10.68
C ARG A 107 7.99 -21.00 11.43
N THR A 108 8.32 -20.18 12.43
CA THR A 108 7.35 -19.40 13.23
C THR A 108 7.24 -17.95 12.77
N GLN A 109 8.19 -17.49 11.96
CA GLN A 109 8.21 -16.14 11.38
C GLN A 109 8.12 -16.24 9.86
N PHE A 110 7.23 -15.43 9.29
CA PHE A 110 6.96 -15.37 7.86
C PHE A 110 7.05 -13.90 7.41
N ASN A 111 7.99 -13.59 6.52
CA ASN A 111 8.23 -12.23 6.05
C ASN A 111 7.45 -11.86 4.78
N GLY A 112 6.45 -12.67 4.42
CA GLY A 112 5.73 -12.53 3.15
C GLY A 112 6.24 -13.48 2.07
N PRO A 113 5.40 -13.82 1.07
CA PRO A 113 5.81 -14.64 -0.06
C PRO A 113 6.67 -13.81 -1.04
N ILE A 114 7.76 -14.42 -1.51
CA ILE A 114 8.58 -13.89 -2.61
C ILE A 114 7.99 -14.32 -3.96
N LEU A 115 7.53 -15.57 -4.04
CA LEU A 115 6.91 -16.15 -5.22
C LEU A 115 5.78 -17.11 -4.79
N VAL A 116 4.67 -17.04 -5.51
CA VAL A 116 3.49 -17.91 -5.41
C VAL A 116 3.16 -18.47 -6.79
#